data_AF-J9GCK1-F1
#
_entry.id   AF-J9GCK1-F1
#
_cell.length_a   1.000
_cell.length_b   1.000
_cell.length_c   1.000
_cell.angle_alpha   90.00
_cell.angle_beta   90.00
_cell.angle_gamma   90.00
#
_symmetry.space_group_name_H-M   'P 1'
#
loop_
_entity.id
_entity.type
_entity.pdbx_description
1 polymer ?
#
loop_
_entity_poly.entity_id
_entity_poly.type
_entity_poly.pdbx_seq_one_letter_code
_entity_poly.pdbx_strand_id
1 'polypeptide(L)'
;MDLNTFKAQLNAHLSEFNDNEDGYVYYIASDSRNYYQATNEEKLKGCETVTISVTCSDGATLGQGTTQYKCRKCGSTLNAHSKECAMKTTAESEELDLSELDAMQREADNKVYALQSQISALEKENESLIKQIANASVEDAVPLRQKYNENKAEINRLKPELAAWQQKQEEIAQAKEEAQSDNDVQTDDYYRIPAIMQDCKTAYNITWQDNGSWNGYTYVRKGTIPNINGIITFKATLKIARKPKYFLGIKIHRAILQISWDLTTEYSDTHVVEVITLDPDMSDKEKTKLVNDRIAEIAKEYPKCKITTEYARTAPQEDTKTNDMYHLLWSSDRLEIAREVDSRLTKIYADLVSLEKMMHYRRSIIDVLKDVLPPVDDDQGRRLSLVEECHDRWMENARNRKIEEGKR
;
A
#
# COMPACT_ATOMS: atom_id res chain seq x y z
N MET A 1 18.58 26.79 -17.37
CA MET A 1 18.32 27.90 -18.30
C MET A 1 19.45 28.90 -18.09
N ASP A 2 20.17 29.30 -19.14
CA ASP A 2 21.26 30.26 -18.98
C ASP A 2 20.70 31.68 -18.77
N LEU A 3 21.50 32.54 -18.12
CA LEU A 3 21.08 33.88 -17.71
C LEU A 3 20.74 34.79 -18.89
N ASN A 4 21.38 34.59 -20.04
CA ASN A 4 21.16 35.42 -21.23
C ASN A 4 19.82 35.05 -21.87
N THR A 5 19.51 33.76 -21.95
CA THR A 5 18.23 33.25 -22.44
C THR A 5 17.06 33.69 -21.55
N PHE A 6 17.24 33.64 -20.22
CA PHE A 6 16.21 34.12 -19.28
C PHE A 6 15.96 35.64 -19.41
N LYS A 7 17.02 36.45 -19.51
CA LYS A 7 16.91 37.91 -19.71
C LYS A 7 16.26 38.26 -21.05
N ALA A 8 16.57 37.52 -22.12
CA ALA A 8 15.98 37.74 -23.43
C ALA A 8 14.45 37.51 -23.42
N GLN A 9 13.98 36.46 -22.75
CA GLN A 9 12.54 36.19 -22.60
C GLN A 9 11.82 37.26 -21.78
N LEU A 10 12.43 37.72 -20.69
CA LEU A 10 11.88 38.79 -19.85
C LEU A 10 11.78 40.13 -20.60
N ASN A 11 12.81 40.48 -21.38
CA ASN A 11 12.79 41.71 -22.19
C ASN A 11 11.76 41.64 -23.32
N ALA A 12 11.53 40.46 -23.91
CA ALA A 12 10.49 40.28 -24.92
C ALA A 12 9.08 40.53 -24.33
N HIS A 13 8.80 39.99 -23.15
CA HIS A 13 7.55 40.26 -22.44
C HIS A 13 7.41 41.71 -21.98
N LEU A 14 8.51 42.36 -21.57
CA LEU A 14 8.50 43.78 -21.22
C LEU A 14 8.16 44.66 -22.42
N SER A 15 8.70 44.34 -23.59
CA SER A 15 8.39 45.07 -24.83
C SER A 15 6.91 44.96 -25.17
N GLU A 16 6.35 43.76 -25.10
CA GLU A 16 4.92 43.52 -25.32
C GLU A 16 4.03 44.28 -24.32
N PHE A 17 4.48 44.45 -23.07
CA PHE A 17 3.78 45.22 -22.06
C PHE A 17 3.85 46.74 -22.32
N ASN A 18 5.03 47.24 -22.69
CA ASN A 18 5.26 48.66 -22.98
C ASN A 18 4.56 49.11 -24.28
N ASP A 19 4.37 48.21 -25.24
CA ASP A 19 3.65 48.51 -26.49
C ASP A 19 2.12 48.63 -26.28
N ASN A 20 1.60 48.17 -25.13
CA ASN A 20 0.16 48.12 -24.83
C ASN A 20 -0.33 49.17 -23.81
N GLU A 21 0.55 49.94 -23.15
CA GLU A 21 0.16 51.02 -22.21
C GLU A 21 0.66 52.40 -22.67
N ASP A 22 -0.28 53.28 -23.05
CA ASP A 22 0.05 54.67 -23.42
C ASP A 22 0.33 55.53 -22.17
N GLY A 23 1.56 56.05 -22.09
CA GLY A 23 1.96 57.10 -21.13
C GLY A 23 2.96 56.68 -20.04
N TYR A 24 3.31 55.40 -19.94
CA TYR A 24 4.34 54.90 -19.02
C TYR A 24 5.32 53.96 -19.74
N VAL A 25 6.61 54.09 -19.45
CA VAL A 25 7.65 53.19 -19.98
C VAL A 25 8.25 52.42 -18.82
N TYR A 26 8.03 51.11 -18.79
CA TYR A 26 8.57 50.22 -17.77
C TYR A 26 9.97 49.73 -18.17
N TYR A 27 10.86 49.66 -17.19
CA TYR A 27 12.21 49.13 -17.34
C TYR A 27 12.44 47.96 -16.36
N ILE A 28 13.11 46.92 -16.82
CA ILE A 28 13.60 45.86 -15.94
C ILE A 28 14.98 46.28 -15.44
N ALA A 29 15.07 46.61 -14.17
CA ALA A 29 16.32 46.75 -13.45
C ALA A 29 16.62 45.48 -12.64
N SER A 30 17.89 45.21 -12.41
CA SER A 30 18.33 44.23 -11.42
C SER A 30 19.19 44.95 -10.39
N ASP A 31 18.83 44.86 -9.12
CA ASP A 31 19.72 45.29 -8.05
C ASP A 31 20.98 44.43 -7.97
N SER A 32 21.97 44.88 -7.19
CA SER A 32 23.11 44.05 -6.80
C SER A 32 22.61 42.70 -6.26
N ARG A 33 23.32 41.60 -6.61
CA ARG A 33 23.00 40.24 -6.14
C ARG A 33 22.76 40.24 -4.62
N ASN A 34 21.49 40.24 -4.23
CA ASN A 34 21.08 39.85 -2.89
C ASN A 34 21.11 38.32 -2.89
N TYR A 35 22.25 37.77 -2.47
CA TYR A 35 22.24 36.42 -1.94
C TYR A 35 21.20 36.42 -0.83
N TYR A 36 20.25 35.48 -0.83
CA TYR A 36 19.31 35.32 0.26
C TYR A 36 20.14 35.13 1.55
N GLN A 37 20.39 36.21 2.28
CA GLN A 37 21.11 36.16 3.55
C GLN A 37 20.13 35.60 4.55
N ALA A 38 20.46 34.45 5.12
CA ALA A 38 19.61 33.80 6.12
C ALA A 38 19.52 34.66 7.40
N THR A 39 20.58 35.42 7.69
CA THR A 39 20.65 36.38 8.80
C THR A 39 20.98 37.80 8.33
N ASN A 40 20.54 38.81 9.08
CA ASN A 40 20.82 40.23 8.83
C ASN A 40 21.29 40.92 10.12
N GLU A 41 21.87 42.11 9.98
CA GLU A 41 22.42 42.87 11.12
C GLU A 41 21.35 43.13 12.20
N GLU A 42 20.10 43.38 11.82
CA GLU A 42 18.99 43.58 12.75
C GLU A 42 18.64 42.33 13.58
N LYS A 43 18.70 41.14 12.99
CA LYS A 43 18.49 39.88 13.71
C LYS A 43 19.59 39.62 14.74
N LEU A 44 20.82 40.01 14.42
CA LEU A 44 22.03 39.79 15.24
C LEU A 44 22.27 40.84 16.32
N LYS A 45 21.55 41.97 16.30
CA LYS A 45 21.64 42.97 17.38
C LYS A 45 21.31 42.34 18.74
N GLY A 46 22.26 42.42 19.67
CA GLY A 46 22.13 41.87 21.02
C GLY A 46 22.11 40.34 21.08
N CYS A 47 22.55 39.65 20.02
CA CYS A 47 22.68 38.19 20.02
C CYS A 47 24.08 37.78 20.47
N GLU A 48 24.14 36.84 21.43
CA GLU A 48 25.39 36.31 21.97
C GLU A 48 25.73 34.96 21.33
N THR A 49 24.73 34.14 21.05
CA THR A 49 24.93 32.84 20.39
C THR A 49 23.92 32.61 19.27
N VAL A 50 24.40 32.05 18.17
CA VAL A 50 23.58 31.58 17.05
C VAL A 50 23.69 30.07 16.96
N THR A 51 22.57 29.38 17.09
CA THR A 51 22.51 27.93 16.95
C THR A 51 22.02 27.59 15.55
N ILE A 52 22.84 26.86 14.79
CA ILE A 52 22.50 26.37 13.45
C ILE A 52 22.12 24.89 13.57
N SER A 53 20.90 24.56 13.18
CA SER A 53 20.40 23.19 13.12
C SER A 53 20.11 22.79 11.68
N VAL A 54 20.30 21.51 11.37
CA VAL A 54 20.00 20.93 10.07
C VAL A 54 18.94 19.86 10.24
N THR A 55 17.85 19.99 9.49
CA THR A 55 16.78 19.00 9.39
C THR A 55 16.90 18.24 8.07
N CYS A 56 17.36 17.00 8.12
CA CYS A 56 17.42 16.12 6.95
C CYS A 56 16.16 15.24 6.91
N SER A 57 15.49 15.23 5.76
CA SER A 57 14.33 14.37 5.52
C SER A 57 14.72 13.24 4.58
N ASP A 58 15.07 12.08 5.14
CA ASP A 58 15.38 10.88 4.36
C ASP A 58 14.18 9.93 4.37
N GLY A 59 13.78 9.53 3.15
CA GLY A 59 12.70 8.59 2.94
C GLY A 59 13.21 7.17 2.73
N ALA A 60 12.53 6.16 3.27
CA ALA A 60 12.83 4.75 3.04
C ALA A 60 11.57 3.95 2.72
N THR A 61 11.71 2.90 1.89
CA THR A 61 10.64 1.92 1.67
C THR A 61 10.75 0.82 2.71
N LEU A 62 9.73 0.71 3.56
CA LEU A 62 9.64 -0.32 4.61
C LEU A 62 9.09 -1.65 4.06
N GLY A 63 8.19 -1.58 3.09
CA GLY A 63 7.60 -2.78 2.49
C GLY A 63 6.91 -2.47 1.18
N GLN A 64 6.81 -3.50 0.34
CA GLN A 64 6.03 -3.45 -0.88
C GLN A 64 5.55 -4.86 -1.22
N GLY A 65 4.44 -4.96 -1.96
CA GLY A 65 3.91 -6.24 -2.36
C GLY A 65 2.76 -6.12 -3.34
N THR A 66 2.33 -7.27 -3.82
CA THR A 66 1.16 -7.38 -4.70
C THR A 66 0.29 -8.53 -4.26
N THR A 67 -1.02 -8.35 -4.35
CA THR A 67 -2.02 -9.41 -4.14
C THR A 67 -3.06 -9.33 -5.23
N GLN A 68 -3.68 -10.48 -5.56
CA GLN A 68 -4.72 -10.57 -6.56
C GLN A 68 -5.94 -11.28 -5.96
N TYR A 69 -7.13 -10.79 -6.27
CA TYR A 69 -8.39 -11.38 -5.82
C TYR A 69 -9.45 -11.35 -6.93
N LYS A 70 -10.37 -12.32 -6.91
CA LYS A 70 -11.52 -12.36 -7.81
C LYS A 70 -12.63 -11.46 -7.31
N CYS A 71 -13.29 -10.78 -8.26
CA CYS A 71 -14.43 -9.93 -8.00
C CYS A 71 -15.55 -10.27 -9.00
N ARG A 72 -16.69 -10.77 -8.50
CA ARG A 72 -17.84 -11.13 -9.32
C ARG A 72 -18.52 -9.91 -9.94
N LYS A 73 -18.71 -8.85 -9.15
CA LYS A 73 -19.47 -7.66 -9.56
C LYS A 73 -18.63 -6.64 -10.35
N CYS A 74 -17.30 -6.78 -10.36
CA CYS A 74 -16.41 -5.90 -11.11
C CYS A 74 -16.52 -6.15 -12.62
N GLY A 75 -16.46 -5.06 -13.39
CA GLY A 75 -16.51 -5.07 -14.85
C GLY A 75 -15.12 -5.02 -15.50
N SER A 76 -15.10 -4.65 -16.78
CA SER A 76 -13.86 -4.49 -17.57
C SER A 76 -13.08 -3.21 -17.27
N THR A 77 -13.65 -2.31 -16.47
CA THR A 77 -13.06 -1.04 -16.04
C THR A 77 -13.18 -0.90 -14.53
N LEU A 78 -12.22 -0.20 -13.93
CA LEU A 78 -12.29 0.15 -12.52
C LEU A 78 -13.42 1.15 -12.29
N ASN A 79 -14.11 1.02 -11.17
CA ASN A 79 -15.21 1.89 -10.77
C ASN A 79 -15.32 1.99 -9.24
N ALA A 80 -16.39 2.63 -8.73
CA ALA A 80 -16.65 2.75 -7.30
C ALA A 80 -16.71 1.38 -6.59
N HIS A 81 -17.32 0.39 -7.24
CA HIS A 81 -17.40 -0.96 -6.68
C HIS A 81 -16.02 -1.64 -6.59
N SER A 82 -15.09 -1.36 -7.52
CA SER A 82 -13.72 -1.88 -7.40
C SER A 82 -13.04 -1.41 -6.11
N LYS A 83 -13.27 -0.16 -5.70
CA LYS A 83 -12.75 0.41 -4.45
C LYS A 83 -13.40 -0.23 -3.23
N GLU A 84 -14.72 -0.33 -3.23
CA GLU A 84 -15.48 -1.00 -2.17
C GLU A 84 -15.00 -2.45 -1.98
N CYS A 85 -14.87 -3.18 -3.10
CA CYS A 85 -14.43 -4.56 -3.10
C CYS A 85 -13.01 -4.69 -2.52
N ALA A 86 -12.08 -3.78 -2.86
CA ALA A 86 -10.73 -3.76 -2.28
C ALA A 86 -10.69 -3.46 -0.77
N MET A 87 -11.75 -2.88 -0.22
CA MET A 87 -11.88 -2.52 1.20
C MET A 87 -12.71 -3.53 2.01
N LYS A 88 -13.19 -4.62 1.38
CA LYS A 88 -13.89 -5.69 2.12
C LYS A 88 -12.92 -6.40 3.08
N THR A 89 -13.42 -6.70 4.27
CA THR A 89 -12.73 -7.49 5.31
C THR A 89 -13.23 -8.92 5.38
N THR A 90 -14.35 -9.22 4.73
CA THR A 90 -14.98 -10.55 4.71
C THR A 90 -15.06 -11.08 3.28
N ALA A 91 -14.90 -12.39 3.13
CA ALA A 91 -15.18 -13.07 1.88
C ALA A 91 -16.66 -13.48 1.87
N GLU A 92 -17.43 -12.85 0.98
CA GLU A 92 -18.71 -13.41 0.56
C GLU A 92 -18.44 -14.49 -0.51
N SER A 93 -19.40 -15.40 -0.72
CA SER A 93 -19.32 -16.28 -1.89
C SER A 93 -19.34 -15.43 -3.16
N GLU A 94 -18.19 -15.29 -3.80
CA GLU A 94 -18.03 -14.60 -5.08
C GLU A 94 -18.18 -15.60 -6.25
N GLU A 95 -18.84 -16.74 -6.05
CA GLU A 95 -19.10 -17.72 -7.12
C GLU A 95 -19.99 -17.13 -8.21
N LEU A 96 -19.71 -17.52 -9.46
CA LEU A 96 -20.53 -17.11 -10.60
C LEU A 96 -21.91 -17.75 -10.52
N ASP A 97 -22.91 -16.96 -10.85
CA ASP A 97 -24.27 -17.46 -11.01
C ASP A 97 -24.45 -17.90 -12.46
N LEU A 98 -24.55 -19.21 -12.64
CA LEU A 98 -24.71 -19.85 -13.95
C LEU A 98 -26.17 -20.22 -14.24
N SER A 99 -27.13 -19.79 -13.42
CA SER A 99 -28.54 -20.15 -13.55
C SER A 99 -29.14 -19.72 -14.91
N GLU A 100 -28.69 -18.60 -15.46
CA GLU A 100 -29.08 -18.15 -16.81
C GLU A 100 -28.52 -19.09 -17.89
N LEU A 101 -27.28 -19.55 -17.79
CA LEU A 101 -26.72 -20.56 -18.71
C LEU A 101 -27.48 -21.89 -18.59
N ASP A 102 -27.87 -22.29 -17.38
CA ASP A 102 -28.68 -23.48 -17.15
C ASP A 102 -30.08 -23.35 -17.74
N ALA A 103 -30.67 -22.15 -17.76
CA ALA A 103 -31.94 -21.89 -18.43
C ALA A 103 -31.79 -21.99 -19.96
N MET A 104 -30.73 -21.41 -20.52
CA MET A 104 -30.44 -21.47 -21.95
C MET A 104 -30.16 -22.90 -22.44
N GLN A 105 -29.43 -23.70 -21.63
CA GLN A 105 -29.20 -25.10 -21.91
C GLN A 105 -30.52 -25.87 -22.00
N ARG A 106 -31.41 -25.70 -21.01
CA ARG A 106 -32.74 -26.33 -21.01
C ARG A 106 -33.58 -25.92 -22.21
N GLU A 107 -33.52 -24.66 -22.62
CA GLU A 107 -34.21 -24.20 -23.84
C GLU A 107 -33.68 -24.90 -25.08
N ALA A 108 -32.35 -24.96 -25.24
CA ALA A 108 -31.71 -25.64 -26.36
C ALA A 108 -32.05 -27.14 -26.39
N ASP A 109 -31.96 -27.82 -25.24
CA ASP A 109 -32.29 -29.25 -25.11
C ASP A 109 -33.74 -29.51 -25.54
N ASN A 110 -34.70 -28.69 -25.08
CA ASN A 110 -36.11 -28.81 -25.45
C ASN A 110 -36.34 -28.59 -26.94
N LYS A 111 -35.65 -27.62 -27.57
CA LYS A 111 -35.76 -27.34 -29.01
C LYS A 111 -35.17 -28.46 -29.85
N VAL A 112 -33.98 -28.96 -29.48
CA VAL A 112 -33.35 -30.12 -30.13
C VAL A 112 -34.26 -31.33 -30.05
N TYR A 113 -34.81 -31.64 -28.86
CA TYR A 113 -35.72 -32.76 -28.68
C TYR A 113 -36.99 -32.64 -29.54
N ALA A 114 -37.63 -31.46 -29.55
CA ALA A 114 -38.84 -31.22 -30.33
C ALA A 114 -38.58 -31.36 -31.84
N LEU A 115 -37.50 -30.77 -32.36
CA LEU A 115 -37.13 -30.85 -33.77
C LEU A 115 -36.75 -32.28 -34.18
N GLN A 116 -35.97 -33.00 -33.35
CA GLN A 116 -35.65 -34.41 -33.59
C GLN A 116 -36.89 -35.29 -33.61
N SER A 117 -37.83 -35.07 -32.67
CA SER A 117 -39.09 -35.82 -32.64
C SER A 117 -39.94 -35.54 -33.88
N GLN A 118 -40.01 -34.30 -34.35
CA GLN A 118 -40.78 -33.93 -35.54
C GLN A 118 -40.16 -34.54 -36.82
N ILE A 119 -38.83 -34.46 -36.97
CA ILE A 119 -38.11 -35.07 -38.09
C ILE A 119 -38.33 -36.60 -38.07
N SER A 120 -38.19 -37.24 -36.91
CA SER A 120 -38.37 -38.69 -36.78
C SER A 120 -39.79 -39.13 -37.13
N ALA A 121 -40.81 -38.34 -36.76
CA ALA A 121 -42.20 -38.62 -37.13
C ALA A 121 -42.43 -38.52 -38.65
N LEU A 122 -41.89 -37.48 -39.30
CA LEU A 122 -41.97 -37.30 -40.75
C LEU A 122 -41.20 -38.39 -41.51
N GLU A 123 -40.02 -38.80 -41.00
CA GLU A 123 -39.23 -39.89 -41.57
C GLU A 123 -39.97 -41.23 -41.49
N LYS A 124 -40.62 -41.52 -40.34
CA LYS A 124 -41.46 -42.71 -40.17
C LYS A 124 -42.72 -42.70 -41.05
N GLU A 125 -43.35 -41.54 -41.22
CA GLU A 125 -44.47 -41.37 -42.16
C GLU A 125 -43.99 -41.62 -43.60
N ASN A 126 -42.83 -41.09 -43.99
CA ASN A 126 -42.23 -41.32 -45.29
C ASN A 126 -41.92 -42.80 -45.55
N GLU A 127 -41.41 -43.54 -44.57
CA GLU A 127 -41.22 -44.99 -44.69
C GLU A 127 -42.53 -45.74 -44.96
N SER A 128 -43.61 -45.34 -44.29
CA SER A 128 -44.95 -45.90 -44.52
C SER A 128 -45.48 -45.53 -45.92
N LEU A 129 -45.33 -44.27 -46.33
CA LEU A 129 -45.74 -43.80 -47.65
C LEU A 129 -45.00 -44.55 -48.77
N ILE A 130 -43.70 -44.81 -48.63
CA ILE A 130 -42.93 -45.60 -49.59
C ILE A 130 -43.52 -47.00 -49.75
N LYS A 131 -43.88 -47.68 -48.64
CA LYS A 131 -44.52 -49.01 -48.68
C LYS A 131 -45.89 -48.96 -49.35
N GLN A 132 -46.68 -47.92 -49.10
CA GLN A 132 -48.00 -47.75 -49.74
C GLN A 132 -47.88 -47.46 -51.24
N ILE A 133 -46.93 -46.60 -51.64
CA ILE A 133 -46.63 -46.29 -53.05
C ILE A 133 -46.21 -47.55 -53.81
N ALA A 134 -45.44 -48.45 -53.18
CA ALA A 134 -45.01 -49.70 -53.80
C ALA A 134 -46.17 -50.68 -54.07
N ASN A 135 -47.27 -50.59 -53.32
CA ASN A 135 -48.43 -51.48 -53.41
C ASN A 135 -49.64 -50.85 -54.13
N ALA A 136 -49.57 -49.55 -54.47
CA ALA A 136 -50.67 -48.80 -55.09
C ALA A 136 -50.62 -48.85 -56.63
N SER A 137 -51.78 -48.64 -57.27
CA SER A 137 -51.85 -48.42 -58.72
C SER A 137 -51.18 -47.08 -59.10
N VAL A 138 -50.86 -46.89 -60.39
CA VAL A 138 -50.19 -45.66 -60.87
C VAL A 138 -51.01 -44.41 -60.55
N GLU A 139 -52.34 -44.49 -60.62
CA GLU A 139 -53.26 -43.39 -60.37
C GLU A 139 -53.42 -43.11 -58.87
N ASP A 140 -53.52 -44.16 -58.03
CA ASP A 140 -53.64 -44.04 -56.57
C ASP A 140 -52.33 -43.60 -55.88
N ALA A 141 -51.19 -43.82 -56.53
CA ALA A 141 -49.88 -43.44 -56.01
C ALA A 141 -49.58 -41.93 -56.10
N VAL A 142 -50.31 -41.17 -56.92
CA VAL A 142 -50.10 -39.72 -57.12
C VAL A 142 -50.21 -38.93 -55.81
N PRO A 143 -51.33 -39.00 -55.04
CA PRO A 143 -51.44 -38.26 -53.78
C PRO A 143 -50.43 -38.71 -52.72
N LEU A 144 -50.07 -40.00 -52.68
CA LEU A 144 -49.06 -40.52 -51.76
C LEU A 144 -47.66 -39.95 -52.05
N ARG A 145 -47.30 -39.84 -53.33
CA ARG A 145 -46.04 -39.21 -53.76
C ARG A 145 -46.00 -37.72 -53.44
N GLN A 146 -47.13 -37.03 -53.58
CA GLN A 146 -47.22 -35.62 -53.22
C GLN A 146 -46.96 -35.43 -51.71
N LYS A 147 -47.63 -36.22 -50.86
CA LYS A 147 -47.43 -36.19 -49.41
C LYS A 147 -45.98 -36.50 -49.01
N TYR A 148 -45.36 -37.49 -49.65
CA TYR A 148 -43.95 -37.82 -49.43
C TYR A 148 -43.02 -36.64 -49.77
N ASN A 149 -43.26 -35.96 -50.90
CA ASN A 149 -42.46 -34.82 -51.31
C ASN A 149 -42.65 -33.61 -50.37
N GLU A 150 -43.86 -33.37 -49.87
CA GLU A 150 -44.15 -32.35 -48.85
C GLU A 150 -43.38 -32.64 -47.55
N ASN A 151 -43.47 -33.87 -47.04
CA ASN A 151 -42.74 -34.28 -45.85
C ASN A 151 -41.22 -34.16 -46.03
N LYS A 152 -40.70 -34.52 -47.21
CA LYS A 152 -39.27 -34.38 -47.54
C LYS A 152 -38.84 -32.91 -47.57
N ALA A 153 -39.67 -32.01 -48.10
CA ALA A 153 -39.40 -30.58 -48.09
C ALA A 153 -39.35 -30.03 -46.65
N GLU A 154 -40.29 -30.46 -45.79
CA GLU A 154 -40.32 -30.03 -44.39
C GLU A 154 -39.13 -30.58 -43.59
N ILE A 155 -38.74 -31.85 -43.79
CA ILE A 155 -37.51 -32.41 -43.20
C ILE A 155 -36.29 -31.59 -43.61
N ASN A 156 -36.18 -31.23 -44.90
CA ASN A 156 -35.06 -30.41 -45.39
C ASN A 156 -35.06 -28.99 -44.79
N ARG A 157 -36.21 -28.46 -44.41
CA ARG A 157 -36.33 -27.19 -43.69
C ARG A 157 -35.93 -27.32 -42.22
N LEU A 158 -36.32 -28.41 -41.57
CA LEU A 158 -36.06 -28.65 -40.13
C LEU A 158 -34.62 -29.07 -39.84
N LYS A 159 -33.93 -29.77 -40.75
CA LYS A 159 -32.55 -30.26 -40.54
C LYS A 159 -31.53 -29.14 -40.26
N PRO A 160 -31.49 -28.03 -41.03
CA PRO A 160 -30.62 -26.89 -40.71
C PRO A 160 -30.97 -26.22 -39.38
N GLU A 161 -32.26 -26.13 -39.04
CA GLU A 161 -32.72 -25.57 -37.77
C GLU A 161 -32.24 -26.42 -36.59
N LEU A 162 -32.37 -27.75 -36.70
CA LEU A 162 -31.83 -28.69 -35.73
C LEU A 162 -30.31 -28.54 -35.57
N ALA A 163 -29.57 -28.46 -36.66
CA ALA A 163 -28.12 -28.31 -36.63
C ALA A 163 -27.70 -27.00 -35.91
N ALA A 164 -28.40 -25.90 -36.15
CA ALA A 164 -28.14 -24.63 -35.47
C ALA A 164 -28.40 -24.72 -33.95
N TRP A 165 -29.48 -25.39 -33.54
CA TRP A 165 -29.76 -25.61 -32.12
C TRP A 165 -28.78 -26.57 -31.45
N GLN A 166 -28.32 -27.61 -32.15
CA GLN A 166 -27.26 -28.52 -31.67
C GLN A 166 -25.93 -27.79 -31.51
N GLN A 167 -25.56 -26.93 -32.46
CA GLN A 167 -24.37 -26.10 -32.33
C GLN A 167 -24.48 -25.17 -31.12
N LYS A 168 -25.63 -24.51 -30.92
CA LYS A 168 -25.87 -23.66 -29.75
C LYS A 168 -25.76 -24.45 -28.44
N GLN A 169 -26.26 -25.68 -28.42
CA GLN A 169 -26.17 -26.59 -27.27
C GLN A 169 -24.70 -26.88 -26.91
N GLU A 170 -23.86 -27.15 -27.92
CA GLU A 170 -22.43 -27.39 -27.74
C GLU A 170 -21.68 -26.14 -27.25
N GLU A 171 -21.97 -24.97 -27.83
CA GLU A 171 -21.38 -23.69 -27.40
C GLU A 171 -21.74 -23.36 -25.94
N ILE A 172 -22.97 -23.63 -25.50
CA ILE A 172 -23.38 -23.44 -24.10
C ILE A 172 -22.64 -24.42 -23.18
N ALA A 173 -22.50 -25.69 -23.58
CA ALA A 173 -21.76 -26.68 -22.80
C ALA A 173 -20.28 -26.28 -22.62
N GLN A 174 -19.63 -25.84 -23.69
CA GLN A 174 -18.26 -25.32 -23.65
C GLN A 174 -18.16 -24.07 -22.75
N ALA A 175 -19.11 -23.14 -22.84
CA ALA A 175 -19.13 -21.96 -21.98
C ALA A 175 -19.29 -22.30 -20.49
N LYS A 176 -20.05 -23.37 -20.16
CA LYS A 176 -20.19 -23.87 -18.79
C LYS A 176 -18.90 -24.51 -18.27
N GLU A 177 -18.23 -25.30 -19.10
CA GLU A 177 -16.92 -25.88 -18.76
C GLU A 177 -15.87 -24.77 -18.55
N GLU A 178 -15.85 -23.79 -19.44
CA GLU A 178 -14.98 -22.62 -19.29
C GLU A 178 -15.29 -21.84 -18.00
N ALA A 179 -16.57 -21.65 -17.66
CA ALA A 179 -16.96 -20.99 -16.41
C ALA A 179 -16.50 -21.76 -15.15
N GLN A 180 -16.40 -23.09 -15.22
CA GLN A 180 -15.83 -23.89 -14.13
C GLN A 180 -14.32 -23.64 -13.97
N SER A 181 -13.60 -23.50 -15.09
CA SER A 181 -12.15 -23.22 -15.07
C SER A 181 -11.80 -21.86 -14.43
N ASP A 182 -12.77 -20.94 -14.33
CA ASP A 182 -12.58 -19.69 -13.60
C ASP A 182 -12.24 -19.95 -12.12
N ASN A 183 -12.74 -21.03 -11.52
CA ASN A 183 -12.43 -21.40 -10.13
C ASN A 183 -11.00 -21.92 -9.96
N ASP A 184 -10.39 -22.49 -10.99
CA ASP A 184 -9.06 -23.11 -10.91
C ASP A 184 -7.93 -22.09 -10.70
N VAL A 185 -8.14 -20.83 -11.12
CA VAL A 185 -7.14 -19.77 -10.93
C VAL A 185 -7.01 -19.44 -9.44
N GLN A 186 -5.92 -19.86 -8.81
CA GLN A 186 -5.64 -19.53 -7.41
C GLN A 186 -5.43 -18.02 -7.24
N THR A 187 -6.25 -17.38 -6.42
CA THR A 187 -6.16 -15.97 -6.05
C THR A 187 -6.27 -15.82 -4.54
N ASP A 188 -5.71 -14.73 -4.03
CA ASP A 188 -5.74 -14.41 -2.61
C ASP A 188 -6.98 -13.59 -2.28
N ASP A 189 -8.13 -14.27 -2.31
CA ASP A 189 -9.45 -13.62 -2.24
C ASP A 189 -9.72 -12.93 -0.88
N TYR A 190 -8.95 -13.30 0.15
CA TYR A 190 -9.06 -12.84 1.53
C TYR A 190 -8.07 -11.71 1.85
N TYR A 191 -6.97 -11.58 1.10
CA TYR A 191 -5.92 -10.62 1.41
C TYR A 191 -6.08 -9.33 0.61
N ARG A 192 -6.90 -8.42 1.14
CA ARG A 192 -7.22 -7.11 0.56
C ARG A 192 -6.60 -5.96 1.36
N ILE A 193 -6.85 -4.71 0.97
CA ILE A 193 -6.22 -3.52 1.58
C ILE A 193 -6.28 -3.53 3.12
N PRO A 194 -7.44 -3.81 3.77
CA PRO A 194 -7.50 -3.83 5.23
C PRO A 194 -6.61 -4.90 5.88
N ALA A 195 -6.51 -6.09 5.29
CA ALA A 195 -5.66 -7.17 5.79
C ALA A 195 -4.17 -6.80 5.66
N ILE A 196 -3.76 -6.30 4.50
CA ILE A 196 -2.39 -5.81 4.26
C ILE A 196 -2.01 -4.73 5.28
N MET A 197 -2.92 -3.80 5.57
CA MET A 197 -2.69 -2.73 6.52
C MET A 197 -2.64 -3.22 7.96
N GLN A 198 -3.43 -4.25 8.30
CA GLN A 198 -3.39 -4.87 9.62
C GLN A 198 -2.06 -5.60 9.84
N ASP A 199 -1.53 -6.23 8.80
CA ASP A 199 -0.21 -6.87 8.83
C ASP A 199 0.90 -5.83 8.94
N CYS A 200 0.86 -4.75 8.14
CA CYS A 200 1.78 -3.62 8.27
C CYS A 200 1.74 -3.01 9.68
N LYS A 201 0.54 -2.84 10.24
CA LYS A 201 0.34 -2.33 11.60
C LYS A 201 1.00 -3.23 12.63
N THR A 202 0.84 -4.54 12.51
CA THR A 202 1.38 -5.52 13.46
C THR A 202 2.89 -5.66 13.32
N ALA A 203 3.40 -5.69 12.09
CA ALA A 203 4.83 -5.85 11.81
C ALA A 203 5.67 -4.63 12.24
N TYR A 204 5.15 -3.42 12.05
CA TYR A 204 5.89 -2.16 12.29
C TYR A 204 5.33 -1.33 13.45
N ASN A 205 4.38 -1.86 14.23
CA ASN A 205 3.68 -1.15 15.31
C ASN A 205 3.11 0.21 14.90
N ILE A 206 2.53 0.30 13.69
CA ILE A 206 2.03 1.55 13.13
C ILE A 206 0.72 1.97 13.82
N THR A 207 0.66 3.23 14.23
CA THR A 207 -0.58 3.89 14.63
C THR A 207 -1.09 4.74 13.48
N TRP A 208 -2.19 4.32 12.84
CA TRP A 208 -2.82 5.07 11.75
C TRP A 208 -3.48 6.34 12.29
N GLN A 209 -3.22 7.48 11.66
CA GLN A 209 -3.68 8.80 12.13
C GLN A 209 -5.06 9.20 11.60
N ASP A 210 -5.40 8.73 10.40
CA ASP A 210 -6.66 9.03 9.71
C ASP A 210 -7.31 7.75 9.18
N ASN A 211 -8.44 7.85 8.48
CA ASN A 211 -9.10 6.73 7.80
C ASN A 211 -8.56 6.48 6.38
N GLY A 212 -7.52 7.21 5.96
CA GLY A 212 -7.02 7.26 4.60
C GLY A 212 -7.99 7.90 3.60
N SER A 213 -7.54 8.04 2.36
CA SER A 213 -8.33 8.60 1.27
C SER A 213 -7.96 7.97 -0.07
N TRP A 214 -8.90 8.03 -1.02
CA TRP A 214 -8.67 7.58 -2.38
C TRP A 214 -8.26 8.76 -3.27
N ASN A 215 -7.10 8.65 -3.92
CA ASN A 215 -6.74 9.49 -5.05
C ASN A 215 -6.81 8.64 -6.33
N GLY A 216 -7.84 8.86 -7.15
CA GLY A 216 -8.14 7.98 -8.28
C GLY A 216 -8.39 6.55 -7.81
N TYR A 217 -7.53 5.61 -8.20
CA TYR A 217 -7.55 4.20 -7.78
C TYR A 217 -6.36 3.83 -6.88
N THR A 218 -5.73 4.82 -6.27
CA THR A 218 -4.70 4.65 -5.24
C THR A 218 -5.27 5.07 -3.90
N TYR A 219 -5.35 4.13 -2.97
CA TYR A 219 -5.66 4.39 -1.58
C TYR A 219 -4.40 4.83 -0.85
N VAL A 220 -4.47 5.92 -0.10
CA VAL A 220 -3.34 6.47 0.67
C VAL A 220 -3.77 6.66 2.11
N ARG A 221 -2.95 6.19 3.05
CA ARG A 221 -3.19 6.38 4.49
C ARG A 221 -1.89 6.72 5.22
N LYS A 222 -1.97 7.63 6.19
CA LYS A 222 -0.82 8.04 6.99
C LYS A 222 -0.85 7.44 8.40
N GLY A 223 0.32 7.15 8.94
CA GLY A 223 0.50 6.63 10.29
C GLY A 223 1.84 7.05 10.89
N THR A 224 2.04 6.73 12.15
CA THR A 224 3.29 6.96 12.88
C THR A 224 3.74 5.70 13.59
N ILE A 225 5.03 5.62 13.88
CA ILE A 225 5.63 4.55 14.69
C ILE A 225 6.01 5.15 16.05
N PRO A 226 5.76 4.46 17.17
CA PRO A 226 6.20 4.90 18.48
C PRO A 226 7.71 5.16 18.52
N ASN A 227 8.13 6.24 19.18
CA ASN A 227 9.54 6.61 19.40
C ASN A 227 10.33 6.99 18.13
N ILE A 228 9.68 7.25 17.00
CA ILE A 228 10.33 7.77 15.81
C ILE A 228 9.58 8.99 15.26
N ASN A 229 10.29 10.11 15.09
CA ASN A 229 9.77 11.32 14.46
C ASN A 229 9.75 11.16 12.93
N GLY A 230 8.77 10.40 12.43
CA GLY A 230 8.54 10.22 11.00
C GLY A 230 7.11 9.88 10.66
N ILE A 231 6.70 10.26 9.45
CA ILE A 231 5.37 9.95 8.92
C ILE A 231 5.50 8.74 8.02
N ILE A 232 4.74 7.70 8.34
CA ILE A 232 4.56 6.54 7.49
C ILE A 232 3.42 6.81 6.52
N THR A 233 3.67 6.56 5.24
CA THR A 233 2.66 6.64 4.18
C THR A 233 2.48 5.25 3.58
N PHE A 234 1.27 4.71 3.72
CA PHE A 234 0.84 3.51 3.02
C PHE A 234 0.12 3.92 1.74
N LYS A 235 0.49 3.30 0.62
CA LYS A 235 -0.16 3.48 -0.69
C LYS A 235 -0.54 2.11 -1.24
N ALA A 236 -1.75 2.00 -1.78
CA ALA A 236 -2.25 0.79 -2.43
C ALA A 236 -2.98 1.15 -3.72
N THR A 237 -2.43 0.73 -4.85
CA THR A 237 -2.97 1.01 -6.19
C THR A 237 -3.72 -0.20 -6.75
N LEU A 238 -4.96 0.02 -7.20
CA LEU A 238 -5.78 -0.99 -7.85
C LEU A 238 -5.57 -1.02 -9.36
N LYS A 239 -5.51 -2.24 -9.89
CA LYS A 239 -5.48 -2.53 -11.34
C LYS A 239 -6.34 -3.75 -11.65
N ILE A 240 -6.80 -3.87 -12.89
CA ILE A 240 -7.42 -5.10 -13.39
C ILE A 240 -6.32 -5.97 -13.98
N ALA A 241 -6.00 -7.09 -13.34
CA ALA A 241 -5.04 -8.07 -13.85
C ALA A 241 -5.65 -8.92 -14.97
N ARG A 242 -6.93 -9.29 -14.83
CA ARG A 242 -7.68 -10.03 -15.85
C ARG A 242 -9.11 -9.47 -15.95
N LYS A 243 -9.52 -9.13 -17.16
CA LYS A 243 -10.89 -8.68 -17.44
C LYS A 243 -11.87 -9.85 -17.31
N PRO A 244 -13.13 -9.59 -16.92
CA PRO A 244 -14.17 -10.62 -16.97
C PRO A 244 -14.45 -11.03 -18.43
N LYS A 245 -14.83 -12.29 -18.61
CA LYS A 245 -15.26 -12.85 -19.91
C LYS A 245 -16.77 -13.07 -19.88
N TYR A 246 -17.41 -12.87 -21.02
CA TYR A 246 -18.86 -13.03 -21.18
C TYR A 246 -19.17 -13.96 -22.34
N PHE A 247 -20.21 -14.78 -22.18
CA PHE A 247 -20.81 -15.60 -23.22
C PHE A 247 -22.29 -15.23 -23.33
N LEU A 248 -22.72 -14.74 -24.50
CA LEU A 248 -24.10 -14.30 -24.74
C LEU A 248 -24.65 -13.31 -23.69
N GLY A 249 -23.79 -12.42 -23.18
CA GLY A 249 -24.14 -11.44 -22.14
C GLY A 249 -24.00 -11.95 -20.69
N ILE A 250 -23.83 -13.25 -20.50
CA ILE A 250 -23.67 -13.88 -19.19
C ILE A 250 -22.19 -13.92 -18.83
N LYS A 251 -21.84 -13.51 -17.60
CA LYS A 251 -20.45 -13.51 -17.14
C LYS A 251 -19.99 -14.94 -16.85
N ILE A 252 -18.96 -15.39 -17.56
CA ILE A 252 -18.35 -16.73 -17.39
C ILE A 252 -16.99 -16.67 -16.69
N HIS A 253 -16.29 -15.55 -16.73
CA HIS A 253 -15.07 -15.35 -15.91
C HIS A 253 -15.23 -14.14 -15.02
N ARG A 254 -14.76 -14.24 -13.78
CA ARG A 254 -14.68 -13.12 -12.85
C ARG A 254 -13.51 -12.21 -13.23
N ALA A 255 -13.66 -10.93 -12.90
CA ALA A 255 -12.55 -10.00 -13.00
C ALA A 255 -11.53 -10.35 -11.90
N ILE A 256 -10.25 -10.38 -12.26
CA ILE A 256 -9.17 -10.47 -11.27
C ILE A 256 -8.62 -9.06 -11.07
N LEU A 257 -8.77 -8.56 -9.85
CA LEU A 257 -8.19 -7.30 -9.43
C LEU A 257 -6.84 -7.55 -8.77
N GLN A 258 -5.90 -6.63 -8.97
CA GLN A 258 -4.60 -6.63 -8.34
C GLN A 258 -4.46 -5.37 -7.47
N ILE A 259 -4.04 -5.56 -6.24
CA ILE A 259 -3.57 -4.49 -5.36
C ILE A 259 -2.06 -4.52 -5.39
N SER A 260 -1.43 -3.40 -5.76
CA SER A 260 0.02 -3.19 -5.59
C SER A 260 0.21 -2.16 -4.50
N TRP A 261 0.91 -2.51 -3.43
CA TRP A 261 1.05 -1.65 -2.27
C TRP A 261 2.51 -1.37 -1.93
N ASP A 262 2.75 -0.21 -1.35
CA ASP A 262 4.02 0.25 -0.83
C ASP A 262 3.81 0.99 0.50
N LEU A 263 4.76 0.78 1.41
CA LEU A 263 4.82 1.42 2.71
C LEU A 263 6.13 2.19 2.77
N THR A 264 6.04 3.52 2.78
CA THR A 264 7.20 4.40 2.84
C THR A 264 7.21 5.17 4.15
N THR A 265 8.39 5.49 4.63
CA THR A 265 8.61 6.37 5.78
C THR A 265 9.34 7.62 5.33
N GLU A 266 8.99 8.75 5.92
CA GLU A 266 9.75 9.98 5.85
C GLU A 266 10.18 10.34 7.28
N TYR A 267 11.47 10.21 7.58
CA TYR A 267 12.03 10.63 8.87
C TYR A 267 12.63 12.01 8.72
N SER A 268 12.30 12.92 9.64
CA SER A 268 12.99 14.20 9.75
C SER A 268 13.91 14.16 10.96
N ASP A 269 15.22 14.07 10.73
CA ASP A 269 16.20 14.17 11.81
C ASP A 269 16.70 15.62 11.88
N THR A 270 16.54 16.25 13.04
CA THR A 270 17.07 17.59 13.30
C THR A 270 18.18 17.48 14.33
N HIS A 271 19.39 17.84 13.94
CA HIS A 271 20.51 17.92 14.85
C HIS A 271 21.15 19.32 14.78
N VAL A 272 21.70 19.74 15.92
CA VAL A 272 22.48 20.98 16.00
C VAL A 272 23.85 20.70 15.39
N VAL A 273 24.17 21.42 14.31
CA VAL A 273 25.44 21.26 13.60
C VAL A 273 26.51 22.16 14.21
N GLU A 274 26.15 23.40 14.54
CA GLU A 274 27.11 24.37 15.09
C GLU A 274 26.40 25.38 16.00
N VAL A 275 27.07 25.75 17.10
CA VAL A 275 26.69 26.87 17.96
C VAL A 275 27.80 27.92 17.86
N ILE A 276 27.49 29.07 17.25
CA ILE A 276 28.43 30.15 17.05
C ILE A 276 28.27 31.14 18.20
N THR A 277 29.31 31.28 19.04
CA THR A 277 29.40 32.37 20.01
C THR A 277 29.92 33.62 19.31
N LEU A 278 29.13 34.70 19.34
CA LEU A 278 29.47 35.97 18.71
C LEU A 278 30.28 36.82 19.68
N ASP A 279 31.47 37.26 19.25
CA ASP A 279 32.29 38.20 20.01
C ASP A 279 31.54 39.54 20.17
N PRO A 280 31.27 40.02 21.39
CA PRO A 280 30.63 41.31 21.62
C PRO A 280 31.33 42.47 20.92
N ASP A 281 32.65 42.42 20.80
CA ASP A 281 33.50 43.50 20.26
C ASP A 281 33.54 43.53 18.72
N MET A 282 33.02 42.49 18.04
CA MET A 282 32.90 42.48 16.58
C MET A 282 31.74 43.34 16.08
N SER A 283 31.93 43.99 14.93
CA SER A 283 30.87 44.77 14.30
C SER A 283 29.71 43.88 13.81
N ASP A 284 28.48 44.40 13.83
CA ASP A 284 27.28 43.66 13.39
C ASP A 284 27.41 43.14 11.93
N LYS A 285 28.13 43.89 11.09
CA LYS A 285 28.43 43.51 9.71
C LYS A 285 29.36 42.30 9.62
N GLU A 286 30.38 42.23 10.47
CA GLU A 286 31.31 41.09 10.55
C GLU A 286 30.62 39.86 11.14
N LYS A 287 29.79 40.04 12.16
CA LYS A 287 28.94 38.97 12.73
C LYS A 287 27.99 38.39 11.68
N THR A 288 27.35 39.25 10.90
CA THR A 288 26.45 38.87 9.79
C THR A 288 27.17 38.07 8.73
N LYS A 289 28.38 38.49 8.37
CA LYS A 289 29.20 37.78 7.39
C LYS A 289 29.62 36.40 7.91
N LEU A 290 30.13 36.32 9.13
CA LEU A 290 30.55 35.06 9.76
C LEU A 290 29.41 34.03 9.78
N VAL A 291 28.22 34.43 10.24
CA VAL A 291 27.07 33.53 10.34
C VAL A 291 26.57 33.11 8.96
N ASN A 292 26.49 34.02 7.98
CA ASN A 292 26.06 33.66 6.63
C ASN A 292 27.07 32.79 5.88
N ASP A 293 28.37 33.02 6.06
CA ASP A 293 29.43 32.19 5.47
C ASP A 293 29.34 30.75 6.03
N ARG A 294 29.11 30.60 7.34
CA ARG A 294 28.89 29.29 7.96
C ARG A 294 27.62 28.59 7.49
N ILE A 295 26.50 29.30 7.39
CA ILE A 295 25.26 28.74 6.82
C ILE A 295 25.49 28.26 5.38
N ALA A 296 26.27 29.00 4.58
CA ALA A 296 26.59 28.63 3.21
C ALA A 296 27.51 27.40 3.11
N GLU A 297 28.43 27.22 4.05
CA GLU A 297 29.25 26.00 4.18
C GLU A 297 28.39 24.79 4.53
N ILE A 298 27.56 24.91 5.57
CA ILE A 298 26.65 23.84 6.01
C ILE A 298 25.65 23.47 4.89
N ALA A 299 25.19 24.46 4.10
CA ALA A 299 24.33 24.20 2.94
C ALA A 299 25.00 23.38 1.83
N LYS A 300 26.33 23.48 1.68
CA LYS A 300 27.08 22.66 0.72
C LYS A 300 27.28 21.24 1.24
N GLU A 301 27.47 21.08 2.55
CA GLU A 301 27.60 19.78 3.20
C GLU A 301 26.28 19.00 3.21
N TYR A 302 25.15 19.70 3.39
CA TYR A 302 23.81 19.12 3.48
C TYR A 302 22.85 19.65 2.39
N PRO A 303 23.08 19.36 1.10
CA PRO A 303 22.37 19.98 -0.02
C PRO A 303 20.88 19.62 -0.10
N LYS A 304 20.44 18.56 0.58
CA LYS A 304 19.04 18.08 0.58
C LYS A 304 18.30 18.36 1.90
N CYS A 305 18.95 19.02 2.86
CA CYS A 305 18.41 19.24 4.19
C CYS A 305 18.02 20.71 4.39
N LYS A 306 17.06 20.96 5.28
CA LYS A 306 16.61 22.31 5.63
C LYS A 306 17.46 22.84 6.80
N ILE A 307 18.06 24.01 6.62
CA ILE A 307 18.85 24.68 7.67
C ILE A 307 17.94 25.64 8.43
N THR A 308 18.00 25.62 9.75
CA THR A 308 17.32 26.57 10.64
C THR A 308 18.33 27.23 11.57
N THR A 309 18.10 28.50 11.88
CA THR A 309 18.98 29.30 12.76
C THR A 309 18.17 29.90 13.89
N GLU A 310 18.61 29.67 15.12
CA GLU A 310 18.03 30.27 16.32
C GLU A 310 19.01 31.28 16.91
N TYR A 311 18.48 32.42 17.35
CA TYR A 311 19.26 33.55 17.85
C TYR A 311 18.97 33.73 19.34
N ALA A 312 19.95 33.47 20.21
CA ALA A 312 19.79 33.72 21.63
C ALA A 312 20.22 35.14 21.97
N ARG A 313 19.30 35.89 22.58
CA ARG A 313 19.50 37.27 23.03
C ARG A 313 19.55 37.32 24.55
N THR A 314 20.43 38.14 25.08
CA THR A 314 20.51 38.43 26.52
C THR A 314 19.58 39.61 26.82
N ALA A 315 18.79 39.53 27.90
CA ALA A 315 18.00 40.67 28.35
C ALA A 315 18.94 41.87 28.63
N PRO A 316 18.55 43.11 28.31
CA PRO A 316 19.45 44.25 28.42
C PRO A 316 19.97 44.38 29.85
N GLN A 317 21.29 44.42 30.01
CA GLN A 317 21.92 44.88 31.24
C GLN A 317 21.55 46.34 31.43
N GLU A 318 20.92 46.68 32.56
CA GLU A 318 20.79 48.07 32.96
C GLU A 318 22.20 48.63 33.19
N ASP A 319 22.57 49.64 32.39
CA ASP A 319 23.75 50.47 32.58
C ASP A 319 23.66 51.18 33.94
N THR A 320 24.10 50.51 35.00
CA THR A 320 24.31 51.14 36.30
C THR A 320 25.78 51.52 36.41
N LYS A 321 26.08 52.73 35.93
CA LYS A 321 27.26 53.49 36.38
C LYS A 321 27.10 53.80 37.87
N THR A 322 27.42 52.84 38.73
CA THR A 322 27.64 53.08 40.15
C THR A 322 28.58 52.02 40.68
N ASN A 323 29.79 52.47 41.00
CA ASN A 323 30.77 51.79 41.84
C ASN A 323 30.15 51.56 43.21
N ASP A 324 29.53 50.40 43.43
CA ASP A 324 29.67 49.58 44.65
C ASP A 324 28.69 48.38 44.62
N MET A 325 29.26 47.19 44.85
CA MET A 325 28.62 46.04 45.49
C MET A 325 27.53 45.25 44.73
N TYR A 326 27.92 44.44 43.74
CA TYR A 326 27.20 43.20 43.37
C TYR A 326 28.15 42.11 42.84
N HIS A 327 28.75 41.32 43.74
CA HIS A 327 29.61 40.17 43.37
C HIS A 327 29.34 38.89 44.17
N LEU A 328 28.11 38.68 44.69
CA LEU A 328 27.79 37.45 45.44
C LEU A 328 26.47 36.76 45.04
N LEU A 329 25.49 37.44 44.44
CA LEU A 329 24.26 36.79 43.97
C LEU A 329 24.44 36.06 42.63
N TRP A 330 25.20 36.65 41.70
CA TRP A 330 25.41 36.06 40.36
C TRP A 330 26.30 34.80 40.39
N SER A 331 27.16 34.70 41.40
CA SER A 331 27.97 33.51 41.68
C SER A 331 27.14 32.40 42.31
N SER A 332 26.14 32.74 43.15
CA SER A 332 25.27 31.78 43.83
C SER A 332 24.31 31.09 42.86
N ASP A 333 23.65 31.86 41.98
CA ASP A 333 22.69 31.31 41.01
C ASP A 333 23.37 30.38 39.99
N ARG A 334 24.58 30.74 39.53
CA ARG A 334 25.38 29.85 38.66
C ARG A 334 25.85 28.59 39.38
N LEU A 335 26.11 28.64 40.68
CA LEU A 335 26.47 27.47 41.49
C LEU A 335 25.26 26.54 41.71
N GLU A 336 24.07 27.11 41.85
CA GLU A 336 22.83 26.35 42.02
C GLU A 336 22.40 25.67 40.71
N ILE A 337 22.48 26.39 39.58
CA ILE A 337 22.28 25.81 38.24
C ILE A 337 23.33 24.72 37.96
N ALA A 338 24.60 24.95 38.31
CA ALA A 338 25.66 23.94 38.13
C ALA A 338 25.40 22.68 38.97
N ARG A 339 24.92 22.83 40.21
CA ARG A 339 24.53 21.69 41.06
C ARG A 339 23.33 20.95 40.52
N GLU A 340 22.34 21.65 39.98
CA GLU A 340 21.17 21.01 39.39
C GLU A 340 21.56 20.18 38.15
N VAL A 341 22.38 20.77 37.26
CA VAL A 341 22.91 20.09 36.07
C VAL A 341 23.76 18.88 36.45
N ASP A 342 24.63 18.99 37.45
CA ASP A 342 25.45 17.87 37.95
C ASP A 342 24.60 16.73 38.52
N SER A 343 23.52 17.05 39.24
CA SER A 343 22.58 16.03 39.73
C SER A 343 21.84 15.32 38.60
N ARG A 344 21.46 16.05 37.53
CA ARG A 344 20.79 15.48 36.36
C ARG A 344 21.73 14.59 35.55
N LEU A 345 22.99 15.02 35.36
CA LEU A 345 24.02 14.21 34.72
C LEU A 345 24.32 12.94 35.51
N THR A 346 24.42 13.04 36.83
CA THR A 346 24.62 11.89 37.72
C THR A 346 23.45 10.89 37.62
N LYS A 347 22.22 11.38 37.51
CA LYS A 347 21.03 10.54 37.34
C LYS A 347 21.03 9.81 36.00
N ILE A 348 21.37 10.51 34.92
CA ILE A 348 21.54 9.91 33.58
C ILE A 348 22.65 8.85 33.60
N TYR A 349 23.77 9.12 34.28
CA TYR A 349 24.88 8.17 34.39
C TYR A 349 24.48 6.92 35.19
N ALA A 350 23.74 7.09 36.29
CA ALA A 350 23.21 5.98 37.09
C ALA A 350 22.19 5.15 36.29
N ASP A 351 21.33 5.79 35.50
CA ASP A 351 20.38 5.11 34.62
C ASP A 351 21.09 4.36 33.48
N LEU A 352 22.15 4.93 32.90
CA LEU A 352 22.98 4.26 31.89
C LEU A 352 23.73 3.04 32.45
N VAL A 353 24.33 3.15 33.64
CA VAL A 353 25.00 2.02 34.30
C VAL A 353 23.98 0.96 34.74
N SER A 354 22.77 1.36 35.13
CA SER A 354 21.64 0.47 35.39
C SER A 354 21.23 -0.29 34.12
N LEU A 355 21.10 0.41 32.99
CA LEU A 355 20.80 -0.19 31.69
C LEU A 355 21.92 -1.12 31.20
N GLU A 356 23.18 -0.75 31.38
CA GLU A 356 24.35 -1.59 31.11
C GLU A 356 24.29 -2.88 31.94
N LYS A 357 24.01 -2.76 33.25
CA LYS A 357 23.83 -3.93 34.13
C LYS A 357 22.62 -4.77 33.75
N MET A 358 21.49 -4.17 33.35
CA MET A 358 20.32 -4.91 32.84
C MET A 358 20.61 -5.61 31.50
N MET A 359 21.45 -5.02 30.64
CA MET A 359 21.91 -5.68 29.41
C MET A 359 22.82 -6.88 29.70
N HIS A 360 23.70 -6.78 30.69
CA HIS A 360 24.53 -7.91 31.14
C HIS A 360 23.74 -8.98 31.91
N TYR A 361 22.59 -8.64 32.50
CA TYR A 361 21.66 -9.58 33.15
C TYR A 361 20.56 -10.14 32.22
N ARG A 362 20.71 -10.03 30.89
CA ARG A 362 19.80 -10.72 29.95
C ARG A 362 19.95 -12.24 30.07
N ARG A 363 19.17 -12.86 30.96
CA ARG A 363 18.49 -14.09 30.58
C ARG A 363 17.66 -13.74 29.35
N SER A 364 17.91 -14.42 28.23
CA SER A 364 17.11 -14.23 27.03
C SER A 364 15.63 -14.47 27.38
N ILE A 365 14.71 -13.68 26.84
CA ILE A 365 13.26 -13.97 26.93
C ILE A 365 12.98 -15.43 26.48
N ILE A 366 13.81 -15.96 25.59
CA ILE A 366 13.79 -17.35 25.14
C ILE A 366 14.17 -18.33 26.27
N ASP A 367 15.12 -17.99 27.14
CA ASP A 367 15.51 -18.85 28.27
C ASP A 367 14.45 -18.84 29.38
N VAL A 368 13.83 -17.68 29.62
CA VAL A 368 12.69 -17.58 30.55
C VAL A 368 11.46 -18.32 30.01
N LEU A 369 11.20 -18.24 28.70
CA LEU A 369 10.11 -19.02 28.06
C LEU A 369 10.40 -20.52 28.06
N LYS A 370 11.66 -20.95 27.87
CA LYS A 370 12.06 -22.36 27.94
C LYS A 370 11.92 -22.97 29.34
N ASP A 371 12.07 -22.17 30.40
CA ASP A 371 11.86 -22.63 31.79
C ASP A 371 10.38 -22.66 32.21
N VAL A 372 9.51 -21.85 31.57
CA VAL A 372 8.07 -21.76 31.91
C VAL A 372 7.20 -22.65 31.02
N LEU A 373 7.65 -23.02 29.82
CA LEU A 373 6.89 -23.91 28.94
C LEU A 373 6.98 -25.37 29.42
N PRO A 374 5.86 -26.09 29.55
CA PRO A 374 5.92 -27.54 29.70
C PRO A 374 6.63 -28.15 28.49
N PRO A 375 7.46 -29.19 28.68
CA PRO A 375 8.15 -29.82 27.57
C PRO A 375 7.13 -30.25 26.51
N VAL A 376 7.37 -29.84 25.27
CA VAL A 376 6.58 -30.30 24.13
C VAL A 376 6.92 -31.77 23.92
N ASP A 377 5.90 -32.62 24.00
CA ASP A 377 6.00 -34.05 23.71
C ASP A 377 6.02 -34.23 22.19
N ASP A 378 7.21 -34.15 21.61
CA ASP A 378 7.44 -34.29 20.16
C ASP A 378 7.16 -35.74 19.66
N ASP A 379 6.90 -36.69 20.56
CA ASP A 379 6.62 -38.09 20.26
C ASP A 379 5.13 -38.48 20.41
N GLN A 380 4.23 -37.51 20.62
CA GLN A 380 2.78 -37.77 20.68
C GLN A 380 2.27 -38.49 19.41
N GLY A 381 1.97 -39.78 19.55
CA GLY A 381 1.42 -40.63 18.50
C GLY A 381 2.43 -41.52 17.76
N ARG A 382 3.71 -41.47 18.11
CA ARG A 382 4.75 -42.37 17.56
C ARG A 382 4.94 -43.58 18.48
N ARG A 383 5.13 -44.79 17.91
CA ARG A 383 5.53 -45.98 18.70
C ARG A 383 7.02 -45.87 19.04
N LEU A 384 7.31 -45.61 20.30
CA LEU A 384 8.67 -45.62 20.86
C LEU A 384 9.19 -47.05 21.00
N SER A 385 10.48 -47.25 20.79
CA SER A 385 11.17 -48.50 21.10
C SER A 385 11.43 -48.62 22.61
N LEU A 386 11.60 -49.85 23.10
CA LEU A 386 11.83 -50.13 24.53
C LEU A 386 13.06 -49.36 25.11
N VAL A 387 14.04 -49.07 24.26
CA VAL A 387 15.26 -48.35 24.64
C VAL A 387 14.98 -46.85 24.80
N GLU A 388 14.17 -46.26 23.92
CA GLU A 388 13.74 -44.87 24.01
C GLU A 388 12.86 -44.66 25.25
N GLU A 389 11.93 -45.58 25.53
CA GLU A 389 11.07 -45.54 26.72
C GLU A 389 11.86 -45.62 28.04
N CYS A 390 12.92 -46.44 28.09
CA CYS A 390 13.81 -46.49 29.25
C CYS A 390 14.63 -45.20 29.43
N HIS A 391 15.09 -44.61 28.33
CA HIS A 391 15.84 -43.37 28.35
C HIS A 391 14.97 -42.20 28.86
N ASP A 392 13.75 -42.09 28.38
CA ASP A 392 12.84 -41.00 28.79
C ASP A 392 12.47 -41.12 30.26
N ARG A 393 12.18 -42.34 30.73
CA ARG A 393 11.93 -42.60 32.15
C ARG A 393 13.14 -42.25 33.03
N TRP A 394 14.36 -42.44 32.54
CA TRP A 394 15.56 -42.05 33.27
C TRP A 394 15.73 -40.53 33.30
N MET A 395 15.52 -39.85 32.18
CA MET A 395 15.61 -38.40 32.07
C MET A 395 14.55 -37.69 32.92
N GLU A 396 13.33 -38.21 32.97
CA GLU A 396 12.24 -37.66 33.77
C GLU A 396 12.53 -37.80 35.28
N ASN A 397 13.07 -38.94 35.72
CA ASN A 397 13.52 -39.13 37.10
C ASN A 397 14.70 -38.21 37.47
N ALA A 398 15.61 -37.93 36.54
CA ALA A 398 16.71 -37.00 36.76
C ALA A 398 16.23 -35.55 36.86
N ARG A 399 15.22 -35.15 36.07
CA ARG A 399 14.59 -33.82 36.15
C ARG A 399 13.84 -33.65 37.47
N ASN A 400 13.06 -34.64 37.90
CA ASN A 400 12.32 -34.59 39.16
C ASN A 400 13.25 -34.50 40.39
N ARG A 401 14.41 -35.18 40.37
CA ARG A 401 15.43 -35.02 41.43
C ARG A 401 16.00 -33.61 41.53
N LYS A 402 16.25 -32.93 40.40
CA LYS A 402 16.72 -31.53 40.39
C LYS A 402 15.69 -30.55 40.94
N ILE A 403 14.40 -30.80 40.71
CA ILE A 403 13.30 -29.96 41.22
C ILE A 403 13.12 -30.14 42.74
N GLU A 404 13.36 -31.35 43.28
CA GLU A 404 13.34 -31.59 44.73
C GLU A 404 14.54 -30.97 45.45
N GLU A 405 15.72 -30.95 44.84
CA GLU A 405 16.92 -30.32 45.43
C GLU A 405 16.86 -28.78 45.41
N GLY A 406 16.14 -28.16 44.47
CA GLY A 406 15.93 -26.70 44.43
C GLY A 406 14.83 -26.18 45.37
N LYS A 407 14.13 -27.06 46.09
CA LYS A 407 13.07 -26.72 47.07
C LYS A 407 13.47 -26.96 48.53
N ARG A 408 14.68 -27.48 48.79
CA ARG A 408 15.32 -27.46 50.11
C ARG A 408 16.21 -26.23 50.23
#